data_AF-A0AAW5EVC3-F1
#
_entry.id   AF-A0AAW5EVC3-F1
#
_cell.length_a   1.000
_cell.length_b   1.000
_cell.length_c   1.000
_cell.angle_alpha   90.00
_cell.angle_beta   90.00
_cell.angle_gamma   90.00
#
_symmetry.space_group_name_H-M   'P 1'
#
loop_
_entity.id
_entity.type
_entity.pdbx_description
1 polymer ?
#
loop_
_entity_poly.entity_id
_entity_poly.type
_entity_poly.pdbx_seq_one_letter_code
_entity_poly.pdbx_strand_id
1 'polypeptide(L)'
;HWRSGLHGLTCIAMPVYDASGRLAGALNASTFHVTAENSTMNALVSSSLLQAARQIEQACFMDVYRNHAIMMLGMADATSTPMLALDQDRRVVGATHAARQHMGIATAQEIHMCLLDNATGPVTTAPLREA
;
A
#
# COMPACT_ATOMS: atom_id res chain seq x y z
N HIS A 1 22.39 -14.91 3.18
CA HIS A 1 23.64 -14.81 2.41
C HIS A 1 24.90 -14.58 3.27
N TRP A 2 24.79 -14.35 4.60
CA TRP A 2 25.91 -14.02 5.49
C TRP A 2 26.74 -15.22 6.01
N ARG A 3 26.29 -16.45 5.74
CA ARG A 3 27.02 -17.69 6.06
C ARG A 3 27.63 -18.26 4.78
N SER A 4 28.85 -18.77 4.87
CA SER A 4 29.66 -19.23 3.73
C SER A 4 28.97 -20.25 2.82
N GLY A 5 28.15 -21.14 3.37
CA GLY A 5 27.37 -22.12 2.60
C GLY A 5 26.18 -21.56 1.81
N LEU A 6 25.87 -20.26 1.94
CA LEU A 6 24.68 -19.63 1.37
C LEU A 6 25.00 -18.57 0.30
N HIS A 7 26.25 -18.48 -0.16
CA HIS A 7 26.68 -17.47 -1.14
C HIS A 7 26.15 -17.70 -2.57
N GLY A 8 25.69 -18.92 -2.88
CA GLY A 8 25.08 -19.25 -4.18
C GLY A 8 23.57 -19.01 -4.27
N LEU A 9 22.96 -18.39 -3.24
CA LEU A 9 21.52 -18.10 -3.22
C LEU A 9 21.21 -16.79 -3.93
N THR A 10 20.16 -16.81 -4.77
CA THR A 10 19.42 -15.60 -5.11
C THR A 10 18.27 -15.42 -4.14
N CYS A 11 18.02 -14.18 -3.75
CA CYS A 11 17.03 -13.80 -2.76
C CYS A 11 16.20 -12.65 -3.30
N ILE A 12 14.87 -12.75 -3.18
CA ILE A 12 13.93 -11.68 -3.53
C ILE A 12 13.13 -11.39 -2.27
N ALA A 13 13.17 -10.14 -1.82
CA ALA A 13 12.44 -9.68 -0.65
C ALA A 13 11.48 -8.55 -1.03
N MET A 14 10.24 -8.61 -0.56
CA MET A 14 9.23 -7.57 -0.75
C MET A 14 8.72 -7.08 0.61
N PRO A 15 8.76 -5.78 0.92
CA PRO A 15 8.28 -5.25 2.18
C PRO A 15 6.75 -5.40 2.30
N VAL A 16 6.29 -5.60 3.54
CA VAL A 16 4.88 -5.60 3.93
C VAL A 16 4.70 -4.54 5.01
N TYR A 17 3.66 -3.73 4.86
CA TYR A 17 3.35 -2.64 5.79
C TYR A 17 2.10 -2.96 6.61
N ASP A 18 2.01 -2.39 7.80
CA ASP A 18 0.80 -2.44 8.62
C ASP A 18 -0.20 -1.36 8.19
N ALA A 19 -1.38 -1.36 8.82
CA ALA A 19 -2.46 -0.43 8.53
C ALA A 19 -2.12 1.06 8.84
N SER A 20 -1.01 1.33 9.54
CA SER A 20 -0.48 2.67 9.81
C SER A 20 0.65 3.08 8.85
N GLY A 21 0.95 2.24 7.84
CA GLY A 21 1.99 2.46 6.85
C GLY A 21 3.41 2.25 7.36
N ARG A 22 3.58 1.57 8.50
CA ARG A 22 4.90 1.18 9.03
C ARG A 22 5.33 -0.15 8.45
N LEU A 23 6.64 -0.36 8.31
CA LEU A 23 7.17 -1.65 7.90
C LEU A 23 6.84 -2.70 8.98
N ALA A 24 6.00 -3.67 8.64
CA ALA A 24 5.59 -4.76 9.52
C ALA A 24 6.45 -6.02 9.32
N GLY A 25 7.00 -6.19 8.12
CA GLY A 25 7.86 -7.32 7.79
C GLY A 25 8.24 -7.34 6.32
N ALA A 26 8.69 -8.50 5.85
CA ALA A 26 8.98 -8.73 4.43
C ALA A 26 8.67 -10.17 4.03
N LEU A 27 8.14 -10.35 2.83
CA LEU A 27 8.08 -11.64 2.16
C LEU A 27 9.45 -11.93 1.56
N ASN A 28 10.00 -13.11 1.82
CA ASN A 28 11.30 -13.50 1.30
C ASN A 28 11.23 -14.84 0.57
N ALA A 29 11.69 -14.86 -0.68
CA ALA A 29 11.89 -16.07 -1.45
C ALA A 29 13.38 -16.25 -1.74
N SER A 30 13.88 -17.46 -1.52
CA SER A 30 15.28 -17.82 -1.74
C SER A 30 15.37 -19.05 -2.63
N THR A 31 16.22 -19.00 -3.66
CA THR A 31 16.42 -20.10 -4.61
C THR A 31 17.89 -20.51 -4.67
N PHE A 32 18.13 -21.82 -4.63
CA PHE A 32 19.43 -22.43 -4.91
C PHE A 32 19.54 -22.74 -6.41
N HIS A 33 20.75 -22.59 -6.97
CA HIS A 33 21.08 -22.77 -8.39
C HIS A 33 20.50 -21.68 -9.31
N VAL A 34 21.32 -20.66 -9.57
CA VAL A 34 21.06 -19.66 -10.62
C VAL A 34 21.74 -20.11 -11.90
N THR A 35 20.97 -20.66 -12.83
CA THR A 35 21.37 -20.76 -14.25
C THR A 35 20.79 -19.57 -15.02
N ALA A 36 21.24 -19.31 -16.25
CA ALA A 36 20.70 -18.22 -17.08
C ALA A 36 19.18 -18.36 -17.33
N GLU A 37 18.67 -19.60 -17.30
CA GLU A 37 17.26 -19.97 -17.42
C GLU A 37 16.41 -19.57 -16.20
N ASN A 38 17.03 -19.26 -15.05
CA ASN A 38 16.31 -18.83 -13.84
C ASN A 38 15.84 -17.37 -13.88
N SER A 39 16.23 -16.58 -14.89
CA SER A 39 15.89 -15.15 -14.96
C SER A 39 14.37 -14.92 -15.08
N THR A 40 13.69 -15.66 -15.94
CA THR A 40 12.23 -15.63 -16.08
C THR A 40 11.53 -16.13 -14.80
N MET A 41 12.04 -17.20 -14.20
CA MET A 41 11.52 -17.73 -12.93
C MET A 41 11.63 -16.69 -11.81
N ASN A 42 12.78 -16.02 -11.69
CA ASN A 42 13.01 -14.97 -10.70
C ASN A 42 12.06 -13.78 -10.92
N ALA A 43 11.78 -13.40 -12.17
CA ALA A 43 10.81 -12.36 -12.47
C ALA A 43 9.38 -12.76 -12.04
N LEU A 44 8.98 -14.02 -12.29
CA LEU A 44 7.69 -14.55 -11.86
C LEU A 44 7.57 -14.65 -10.33
N VAL A 45 8.63 -15.09 -9.65
CA VAL A 45 8.70 -15.10 -8.18
C VAL A 45 8.60 -13.67 -7.65
N SER A 46 9.31 -12.72 -8.25
CA SER A 46 9.26 -11.31 -7.87
C SER A 46 7.85 -10.72 -8.01
N SER A 47 7.19 -10.93 -9.16
CA SER A 47 5.83 -10.43 -9.37
C SER A 47 4.82 -11.10 -8.43
N SER A 48 4.99 -12.38 -8.13
CA SER A 48 4.15 -13.11 -7.19
C SER A 48 4.32 -12.58 -5.76
N LEU A 49 5.55 -12.34 -5.31
CA LEU A 49 5.82 -11.75 -4.00
C LEU A 49 5.29 -10.32 -3.91
N LEU A 50 5.43 -9.54 -4.98
CA LEU A 50 4.91 -8.18 -5.08
C LEU A 50 3.38 -8.16 -4.89
N GLN A 51 2.68 -9.03 -5.61
CA GLN A 51 1.23 -9.14 -5.53
C GLN A 51 0.77 -9.65 -4.15
N ALA A 52 1.46 -10.65 -3.59
CA ALA A 52 1.16 -11.15 -2.25
C ALA A 52 1.36 -10.08 -1.18
N ALA A 53 2.44 -9.29 -1.26
CA ALA A 53 2.69 -8.19 -0.31
C ALA A 53 1.58 -7.15 -0.34
N ARG A 54 1.13 -6.74 -1.54
CA ARG A 54 -0.01 -5.83 -1.73
C ARG A 54 -1.30 -6.38 -1.11
N GLN A 55 -1.59 -7.66 -1.36
CA GLN A 55 -2.80 -8.31 -0.85
C GLN A 55 -2.80 -8.40 0.67
N ILE A 56 -1.65 -8.72 1.28
CA ILE A 56 -1.52 -8.78 2.74
C ILE A 56 -1.72 -7.39 3.36
N GLU A 57 -1.08 -6.36 2.83
CA GLU A 57 -1.27 -4.98 3.33
C GLU A 57 -2.74 -4.55 3.20
N GLN A 58 -3.36 -4.78 2.04
CA GLN A 58 -4.75 -4.42 1.79
C GLN A 58 -5.70 -5.16 2.73
N ALA A 59 -5.52 -6.46 2.92
CA ALA A 59 -6.34 -7.25 3.84
C ALA A 59 -6.18 -6.77 5.29
N CYS A 60 -4.95 -6.51 5.72
CA CYS A 60 -4.68 -5.96 7.06
C CYS A 60 -5.34 -4.59 7.26
N PHE A 61 -5.24 -3.70 6.27
CA PHE A 61 -5.86 -2.39 6.32
C PHE A 61 -7.40 -2.48 6.38
N MET A 62 -8.01 -3.31 5.53
CA MET A 62 -9.45 -3.50 5.51
C MET A 62 -9.97 -4.16 6.79
N ASP A 63 -9.20 -5.05 7.43
CA ASP A 63 -9.56 -5.66 8.71
C ASP A 63 -9.54 -4.64 9.85
N VAL A 64 -8.46 -3.87 9.98
CA VAL A 64 -8.32 -2.80 10.99
C VAL A 64 -9.42 -1.74 10.84
N TYR A 65 -9.75 -1.37 9.61
CA TYR A 65 -10.73 -0.33 9.31
C TYR A 65 -12.07 -0.88 8.79
N ARG A 66 -12.46 -2.11 9.16
CA ARG A 66 -13.67 -2.81 8.67
C ARG A 66 -15.00 -2.05 8.77
N ASN A 67 -15.09 -1.06 9.66
CA ASN A 67 -16.29 -0.24 9.88
C ASN A 67 -16.15 1.20 9.36
N HIS A 68 -15.12 1.47 8.54
CA HIS A 68 -14.84 2.79 7.97
C HIS A 68 -15.05 2.76 6.47
N ALA A 69 -15.33 3.93 5.89
CA ALA A 69 -15.35 4.06 4.44
C ALA A 69 -13.91 4.04 3.91
N ILE A 70 -13.66 3.22 2.88
CA ILE A 70 -12.33 3.06 2.29
C ILE A 70 -12.28 3.77 0.94
N MET A 71 -11.35 4.72 0.78
CA MET A 71 -11.13 5.47 -0.45
C MET A 71 -9.78 5.06 -1.07
N MET A 72 -9.79 4.71 -2.35
CA MET A 72 -8.56 4.47 -3.12
C MET A 72 -8.11 5.74 -3.82
N LEU A 73 -6.82 6.10 -3.70
CA LEU A 73 -6.25 7.30 -4.33
C LEU A 73 -5.66 7.02 -5.73
N GLY A 74 -5.67 5.77 -6.17
CA GLY A 74 -5.11 5.36 -7.45
C GLY A 74 -4.75 3.88 -7.49
N MET A 75 -3.92 3.52 -8.47
CA MET A 75 -3.37 2.17 -8.60
C MET A 75 -2.25 1.92 -7.59
N ALA A 76 -1.98 0.65 -7.31
CA ALA A 76 -0.90 0.26 -6.43
C ALA A 76 0.47 0.71 -6.96
N ASP A 77 1.28 1.30 -6.09
CA ASP A 77 2.67 1.64 -6.35
C ASP A 77 3.59 0.65 -5.63
N ALA A 78 4.51 0.03 -6.38
CA ALA A 78 5.40 -1.01 -5.88
C ALA A 78 4.66 -2.05 -5.00
N THR A 79 4.94 -2.19 -3.71
CA THR A 79 4.28 -3.20 -2.84
C THR A 79 3.02 -2.71 -2.13
N SER A 80 2.57 -1.47 -2.33
CA SER A 80 1.49 -0.88 -1.54
C SER A 80 0.38 -0.27 -2.40
N THR A 81 -0.86 -0.44 -1.95
CA THR A 81 -2.04 0.14 -2.61
C THR A 81 -2.46 1.41 -1.88
N PRO A 82 -2.57 2.58 -2.54
CA PRO A 82 -2.85 3.83 -1.84
C PRO A 82 -4.33 3.88 -1.43
N MET A 83 -4.59 3.62 -0.14
CA MET A 83 -5.92 3.57 0.46
C MET A 83 -5.98 4.46 1.71
N LEU A 84 -7.11 5.15 1.86
CA LEU A 84 -7.48 5.93 3.05
C LEU A 84 -8.70 5.30 3.72
N ALA A 85 -8.75 5.38 5.04
CA ALA A 85 -9.92 5.05 5.84
C ALA A 85 -10.53 6.35 6.38
N LEU A 86 -11.84 6.48 6.25
CA LEU A 86 -12.61 7.66 6.62
C LEU A 86 -13.64 7.30 7.69
N ASP A 87 -13.75 8.14 8.72
CA ASP A 87 -14.85 8.07 9.68
C ASP A 87 -16.16 8.66 9.10
N GLN A 88 -17.22 8.67 9.92
CA GLN A 88 -18.54 9.18 9.53
C GLN A 88 -18.52 10.68 9.22
N ASP A 89 -17.58 11.43 9.82
CA ASP A 89 -17.39 12.86 9.61
C ASP A 89 -16.47 13.16 8.42
N ARG A 90 -16.03 12.13 7.68
CA ARG A 90 -15.11 12.21 6.52
C ARG A 90 -13.70 12.68 6.91
N ARG A 91 -13.30 12.43 8.17
CA ARG A 91 -11.93 12.59 8.63
C ARG A 91 -11.13 11.36 8.27
N VAL A 92 -9.90 11.56 7.80
CA VAL A 92 -8.96 10.49 7.53
C VAL A 92 -8.47 9.95 8.87
N VAL A 93 -8.82 8.70 9.15
CA VAL A 93 -8.40 8.00 10.38
C VAL A 93 -7.33 6.94 10.10
N GLY A 94 -7.10 6.60 8.83
CA GLY A 94 -6.10 5.62 8.41
C GLY A 94 -5.58 5.87 7.01
N ALA A 95 -4.32 5.51 6.77
CA ALA A 95 -3.69 5.56 5.45
C ALA A 95 -2.61 4.48 5.31
N THR A 96 -2.64 3.74 4.19
CA THR A 96 -1.61 2.77 3.83
C THR A 96 -0.27 3.44 3.51
N HIS A 97 0.79 2.65 3.34
CA HIS A 97 2.13 3.19 3.08
C HIS A 97 2.17 4.07 1.82
N ALA A 98 1.63 3.59 0.69
CA ALA A 98 1.57 4.37 -0.55
C ALA A 98 0.72 5.63 -0.42
N ALA A 99 -0.42 5.58 0.29
CA ALA A 99 -1.26 6.76 0.50
C ALA A 99 -0.53 7.85 1.30
N ARG A 100 0.21 7.45 2.34
CA ARG A 100 1.04 8.38 3.13
C ARG A 100 2.14 9.02 2.30
N GLN A 101 2.82 8.24 1.44
CA GLN A 101 3.82 8.78 0.52
C GLN A 101 3.22 9.81 -0.44
N HIS A 102 2.07 9.50 -1.05
CA HIS A 102 1.36 10.42 -1.95
C HIS A 102 0.95 11.73 -1.27
N MET A 103 0.60 11.69 0.02
CA MET A 103 0.14 12.85 0.78
C MET A 103 1.26 13.56 1.56
N GLY A 104 2.51 13.08 1.50
CA GLY A 104 3.62 13.64 2.27
C GLY A 104 3.50 13.46 3.78
N ILE A 105 2.77 12.43 4.24
CA ILE A 105 2.56 12.14 5.66
C ILE A 105 3.65 11.18 6.14
N ALA A 106 4.29 11.45 7.27
CA ALA A 106 5.25 10.51 7.85
C ALA A 106 4.59 9.19 8.27
N THR A 107 5.34 8.09 8.21
CA THR A 107 4.88 6.79 8.69
C THR A 107 4.60 6.85 10.20
N ALA A 108 3.60 6.08 10.67
CA ALA A 108 3.17 6.06 12.09
C ALA A 108 2.61 7.37 12.66
N GLN A 109 2.60 8.47 11.91
CA GLN A 109 2.07 9.75 12.41
C GLN A 109 0.55 9.71 12.47
N GLU A 110 -0.03 10.25 13.55
CA GLU A 110 -1.47 10.45 13.66
C GLU A 110 -1.96 11.36 12.52
N ILE A 111 -3.06 10.95 11.89
CA ILE A 111 -3.66 11.70 10.79
C ILE A 111 -4.81 12.53 11.38
N HIS A 112 -4.64 13.85 11.38
CA HIS A 112 -5.69 14.81 11.71
C HIS A 112 -6.03 15.63 10.47
N MET A 113 -6.53 14.95 9.44
CA MET A 113 -6.90 15.59 8.16
C MET A 113 -8.37 15.30 7.86
N CYS A 114 -9.16 16.33 7.61
CA CYS A 114 -10.50 16.18 7.07
C CYS A 114 -10.45 16.44 5.57
N LEU A 115 -10.96 15.47 4.79
CA LEU A 115 -10.74 15.43 3.35
C LEU A 115 -11.49 16.55 2.60
N LEU A 116 -12.44 17.22 3.27
CA LEU A 116 -13.32 18.26 2.71
C LEU A 116 -13.15 19.64 3.35
N ASP A 117 -12.10 19.88 4.15
CA ASP A 117 -11.90 21.20 4.77
C ASP A 117 -11.64 22.33 3.75
N ASN A 118 -11.44 22.00 2.47
CA ASN A 118 -11.33 22.95 1.36
C ASN A 118 -12.65 23.18 0.58
N ALA A 119 -13.78 22.63 1.04
CA ALA A 119 -15.10 22.81 0.40
C ALA A 119 -15.81 24.12 0.76
N THR A 120 -15.08 25.15 1.21
CA THR A 120 -15.58 26.53 1.38
C THR A 120 -15.37 27.39 0.13
N GLY A 121 -15.08 26.77 -1.03
CA GLY A 121 -15.26 27.43 -2.33
C GLY A 121 -16.75 27.67 -2.61
N PRO A 122 -17.12 28.76 -3.30
CA PRO A 122 -18.52 29.15 -3.45
C PRO A 122 -19.33 28.02 -4.08
N VAL A 123 -20.43 27.63 -3.42
CA VAL A 123 -21.44 26.75 -3.98
C VAL A 123 -21.99 27.42 -5.23
N THR A 124 -21.51 27.00 -6.41
CA THR A 124 -22.14 27.38 -7.67
C THR A 124 -23.50 26.70 -7.75
N THR A 125 -24.54 27.42 -7.36
CA THR A 125 -25.93 27.13 -7.70
C THR A 125 -26.15 27.47 -9.18
N ALA A 126 -25.62 26.64 -10.07
CA ALA A 126 -26.07 26.65 -11.47
C ALA A 126 -27.29 25.71 -11.57
N PRO A 127 -28.44 26.18 -12.07
CA PRO A 127 -29.61 25.31 -12.21
C PRO A 127 -29.33 24.21 -13.23
N LEU A 128 -29.69 22.99 -12.87
CA LEU A 128 -29.74 21.84 -13.77
C LEU A 128 -30.64 22.21 -14.95
N ARG A 129 -30.05 22.28 -16.16
CA ARG A 129 -30.83 22.40 -17.39
C ARG A 129 -31.62 21.11 -17.58
N GLU A 130 -32.94 21.23 -17.54
CA GLU A 130 -33.86 20.21 -18.05
C GLU A 130 -33.67 20.04 -19.56
N ALA A 131 -34.02 18.82 -20.02
CA ALA A 131 -33.67 18.17 -21.29
C ALA A 131 -33.88 18.98 -22.58
#